data_AF-A0A507D1E9-F1
#
_entry.id   AF-A0A507D1E9-F1
#
_cell.length_a   1.000
_cell.length_b   1.000
_cell.length_c   1.000
_cell.angle_alpha   90.00
_cell.angle_beta   90.00
_cell.angle_gamma   90.00
#
_symmetry.space_group_name_H-M   'P 1'
#
loop_
_entity.id
_entity.type
_entity.pdbx_description
1 polymer ?
#
loop_
_entity_poly.entity_id
_entity_poly.type
_entity_poly.pdbx_seq_one_letter_code
_entity_poly.pdbx_strand_id
1 'polypeptide(L)'
;MIANIRRDAGALRIMSSPPTPPRSRKHDIDTQVSGAPSTQPPSPTTLLLRQRSTTPPPLPTASLLSEYQTQGHGSAGSIRLPNELYLLFLEMLSIQDLLSVRLSNRMMKQLVDVVLEHRIGRAVVELTKRRADAEAKHAETERAKRPFLRHYGQFLVSVSAAELAEATSYKIPPPEVQTYQSLSVPNSPVNTADVSHPSTPTTRSTEESQQQPMSWNVLKKVLTRYEFKLWLMNLRTGVEYIPIAHVRKVERIIMLDPTITYENMRQVSMAGYRLLIIVAAILQYCSNSEEIKVKRREVASVDRYLTRCKLFLGSISCDGLGTSNLMASSSLDFEQDDMSIGFS
;
A
#
# COMPACT_ATOMS: atom_id res chain seq x y z
N MET A 1 -3.81 21.82 7.80
CA MET A 1 -3.34 21.52 9.17
C MET A 1 -2.14 20.57 9.22
N ILE A 2 -2.07 19.45 8.48
CA ILE A 2 -0.80 18.67 8.33
C ILE A 2 0.34 19.53 7.79
N ALA A 3 0.05 20.51 6.91
CA ALA A 3 1.01 21.51 6.46
C ALA A 3 1.38 22.57 7.53
N ASN A 4 0.52 22.84 8.52
CA ASN A 4 0.83 23.73 9.66
C ASN A 4 1.55 22.98 10.79
N ILE A 5 1.16 21.73 11.07
CA ILE A 5 1.89 20.82 11.98
C ILE A 5 3.27 20.45 11.39
N ARG A 6 3.41 20.32 10.06
CA ARG A 6 4.74 20.20 9.41
C ARG A 6 5.58 21.48 9.50
N ARG A 7 4.96 22.67 9.48
CA ARG A 7 5.68 23.94 9.67
C ARG A 7 6.16 24.09 11.12
N ASP A 8 5.34 23.71 12.11
CA ASP A 8 5.70 23.84 13.52
C ASP A 8 6.58 22.68 14.05
N ALA A 9 6.55 21.49 13.43
CA ALA A 9 7.53 20.45 13.70
C ALA A 9 8.96 20.87 13.29
N GLY A 10 9.08 21.82 12.33
CA GLY A 10 10.34 22.50 12.03
C GLY A 10 10.87 23.34 13.21
N ALA A 11 9.97 23.89 14.03
CA ALA A 11 10.34 24.67 15.23
C ALA A 11 10.81 23.78 16.39
N LEU A 12 10.32 22.54 16.52
CA LEU A 12 10.83 21.55 17.47
C LEU A 12 12.28 21.09 17.16
N ARG A 13 12.77 21.30 15.94
CA ARG A 13 14.17 21.07 15.56
C ARG A 13 15.14 22.11 16.15
N ILE A 14 14.65 23.27 16.59
CA ILE A 14 15.46 24.40 17.07
C ILE A 14 15.74 24.30 18.57
N MET A 15 14.95 23.54 19.34
CA MET A 15 15.05 23.51 20.81
C MET A 15 15.92 22.39 21.41
N SER A 16 16.60 21.59 20.58
CA SER A 16 17.41 20.43 21.03
C SER A 16 18.87 20.45 20.55
N SER A 17 19.36 21.57 20.00
CA SER A 17 20.76 21.75 19.62
C SER A 17 21.51 22.58 20.67
N PRO A 18 22.64 22.10 21.25
CA PRO A 18 23.49 22.93 22.09
C PRO A 18 24.09 24.09 21.26
N PRO A 19 24.31 25.28 21.86
CA PRO A 19 24.85 26.44 21.14
C PRO A 19 26.25 26.12 20.62
N THR A 20 26.39 26.09 19.30
CA THR A 20 27.69 25.98 18.64
C THR A 20 28.36 27.36 18.64
N PRO A 21 29.66 27.46 18.99
CA PRO A 21 30.35 28.74 19.03
C PRO A 21 30.47 29.35 17.62
N PRO A 22 30.52 30.69 17.51
CA PRO A 22 30.44 31.39 16.24
C PRO A 22 31.72 31.17 15.43
N ARG A 23 31.58 30.45 14.32
CA ARG A 23 32.65 30.32 13.34
C ARG A 23 32.64 31.55 12.43
N SER A 24 33.56 32.47 12.72
CA SER A 24 33.85 33.66 11.92
C SER A 24 34.08 33.28 10.46
N ARG A 25 33.20 33.71 9.56
CA ARG A 25 33.32 33.51 8.12
C ARG A 25 33.21 34.87 7.45
N LYS A 26 34.35 35.30 6.89
CA LYS A 26 34.51 36.51 6.10
C LYS A 26 33.64 36.45 4.84
N HIS A 27 33.01 37.59 4.55
CA HIS A 27 32.57 38.08 3.24
C HIS A 27 33.65 37.81 2.15
N ASP A 28 33.37 37.59 0.88
CA ASP A 28 32.46 38.24 -0.07
C ASP A 28 32.10 37.28 -1.21
N ILE A 29 31.02 37.57 -1.94
CA ILE A 29 30.98 37.77 -3.41
C ILE A 29 29.51 37.85 -3.83
N ASP A 30 29.15 39.06 -4.24
CA ASP A 30 27.91 39.39 -4.93
C ASP A 30 27.81 38.64 -6.27
N THR A 31 26.65 38.06 -6.55
CA THR A 31 26.23 37.77 -7.91
C THR A 31 24.72 37.93 -7.99
N GLN A 32 24.31 39.11 -8.46
CA GLN A 32 22.97 39.36 -8.98
C GLN A 32 22.81 38.62 -10.31
N VAL A 33 21.78 37.78 -10.45
CA VAL A 33 21.23 37.40 -11.77
C VAL A 33 19.71 37.43 -11.73
N SER A 34 19.21 38.27 -12.62
CA SER A 34 17.88 38.41 -13.22
C SER A 34 16.90 37.24 -13.15
N GLY A 35 15.67 37.57 -12.76
CA GLY A 35 14.50 37.56 -13.64
C GLY A 35 14.11 36.24 -14.30
N ALA A 36 13.01 35.64 -13.83
CA ALA A 36 12.26 34.65 -14.59
C ALA A 36 10.75 34.95 -14.55
N PRO A 37 10.02 34.73 -15.66
CA PRO A 37 8.68 35.24 -15.89
C PRO A 37 7.57 34.37 -15.27
N SER A 38 6.46 35.04 -14.98
CA SER A 38 5.19 34.47 -14.54
C SER A 38 4.57 33.60 -15.64
N THR A 39 4.44 32.30 -15.39
CA THR A 39 3.69 31.37 -16.23
C THR A 39 2.32 31.13 -15.63
N GLN A 40 1.32 31.71 -16.26
CA GLN A 40 -0.11 31.54 -15.99
C GLN A 40 -0.57 30.16 -16.50
N PRO A 41 -1.30 29.35 -15.73
CA PRO A 41 -1.86 28.10 -16.23
C PRO A 41 -3.14 28.36 -17.06
N PRO A 42 -3.32 27.68 -18.23
CA PRO A 42 -4.52 27.81 -19.02
C PRO A 42 -5.70 27.06 -18.40
N SER A 43 -6.88 27.66 -18.54
CA SER A 43 -8.19 27.13 -18.11
C SER A 43 -8.55 25.83 -18.85
N PRO A 44 -9.31 24.92 -18.22
CA PRO A 44 -9.70 23.66 -18.85
C PRO A 44 -10.84 23.86 -19.87
N THR A 45 -10.54 23.57 -21.13
CA THR A 45 -11.52 23.44 -22.23
C THR A 45 -12.48 22.29 -21.95
N THR A 46 -13.76 22.62 -21.82
CA THR A 46 -14.87 21.67 -21.75
C THR A 46 -15.04 20.98 -23.11
N LEU A 47 -14.55 19.74 -23.24
CA LEU A 47 -14.84 18.90 -24.40
C LEU A 47 -16.19 18.20 -24.19
N LEU A 48 -17.21 18.69 -24.91
CA LEU A 48 -18.49 18.03 -25.09
C LEU A 48 -18.29 16.67 -25.79
N LEU A 49 -18.49 15.60 -25.03
CA LEU A 49 -18.49 14.23 -25.52
C LEU A 49 -19.77 13.98 -26.34
N ARG A 50 -19.67 14.16 -27.66
CA ARG A 50 -20.70 13.80 -28.63
C ARG A 50 -20.83 12.28 -28.69
N GLN A 51 -21.87 11.74 -28.06
CA GLN A 51 -22.32 10.36 -28.23
C GLN A 51 -22.58 10.10 -29.72
N ARG A 52 -21.70 9.32 -30.36
CA ARG A 52 -21.98 8.66 -31.63
C ARG A 52 -22.41 7.23 -31.32
N SER A 53 -23.69 6.96 -31.52
CA SER A 53 -24.24 5.62 -31.65
C SER A 53 -23.67 4.96 -32.90
N THR A 54 -22.63 4.14 -32.73
CA THR A 54 -22.15 3.23 -33.78
C THR A 54 -22.87 1.91 -33.64
N THR A 55 -23.98 1.77 -34.37
CA THR A 55 -24.56 0.47 -34.72
C THR A 55 -23.49 -0.38 -35.43
N PRO A 56 -23.20 -1.60 -34.95
CA PRO A 56 -22.26 -2.50 -35.63
C PRO A 56 -22.83 -2.92 -37.00
N PRO A 57 -22.01 -2.95 -38.06
CA PRO A 57 -22.44 -3.46 -39.35
C PRO A 57 -22.77 -4.97 -39.24
N PRO A 58 -23.80 -5.45 -39.95
CA PRO A 58 -24.16 -6.86 -39.96
C PRO A 58 -23.02 -7.68 -40.57
N LEU A 59 -22.64 -8.76 -39.87
CA LEU A 59 -21.66 -9.74 -40.31
C LEU A 59 -22.09 -10.38 -41.63
N PRO A 60 -21.18 -10.57 -42.60
CA PRO A 60 -21.48 -11.30 -43.82
C PRO A 60 -21.80 -12.76 -43.47
N THR A 61 -23.03 -13.17 -43.80
CA THR A 61 -23.50 -14.54 -43.72
C THR A 61 -22.65 -15.42 -44.63
N ALA A 62 -22.00 -16.43 -44.03
CA ALA A 62 -21.09 -17.36 -44.66
C ALA A 62 -21.82 -18.35 -45.60
N SER A 63 -22.32 -17.86 -46.74
CA SER A 63 -23.08 -18.67 -47.71
C SER A 63 -22.34 -18.97 -49.03
N LEU A 64 -21.02 -18.78 -49.11
CA LEU A 64 -20.24 -18.97 -50.35
C LEU A 64 -19.21 -20.12 -50.32
N LEU A 65 -19.42 -21.16 -49.51
CA LEU A 65 -18.51 -22.33 -49.45
C LEU A 65 -19.24 -23.68 -49.64
N SER A 66 -20.35 -23.70 -50.39
CA SER A 66 -21.16 -24.90 -50.60
C SER A 66 -21.24 -25.35 -52.06
N GLU A 67 -20.18 -25.14 -52.86
CA GLU A 67 -20.23 -25.50 -54.29
C GLU A 67 -18.94 -26.14 -54.80
N TYR A 68 -18.43 -27.14 -54.07
CA TYR A 68 -17.53 -28.16 -54.61
C TYR A 68 -17.83 -29.51 -53.93
N GLN A 69 -18.96 -30.12 -54.29
CA GLN A 69 -19.24 -31.51 -53.89
C GLN A 69 -19.89 -32.28 -55.04
N THR A 70 -19.06 -32.68 -56.00
CA THR A 70 -19.40 -33.73 -56.97
C THR A 70 -18.53 -34.97 -56.70
N GLN A 71 -19.20 -35.92 -56.05
CA GLN A 71 -19.12 -37.38 -56.21
C GLN A 71 -17.75 -38.05 -56.38
N GLY A 72 -17.32 -38.71 -55.31
CA GLY A 72 -16.39 -39.84 -55.32
C GLY A 72 -16.37 -40.53 -53.96
N HIS A 73 -16.82 -41.78 -53.90
CA HIS A 73 -16.73 -42.66 -52.72
C HIS A 73 -15.26 -43.03 -52.40
N GLY A 74 -14.49 -42.08 -51.90
CA GLY A 74 -13.17 -42.29 -51.31
C GLY A 74 -13.12 -41.57 -49.97
N SER A 75 -12.60 -42.24 -48.93
CA SER A 75 -12.30 -41.72 -47.59
C SER A 75 -12.34 -40.20 -47.52
N ALA A 76 -13.39 -39.62 -46.90
CA ALA A 76 -13.63 -38.19 -46.86
C ALA A 76 -12.37 -37.47 -46.35
N GLY A 77 -11.59 -36.92 -47.28
CA GLY A 77 -10.32 -36.29 -46.99
C GLY A 77 -10.57 -35.08 -46.12
N SER A 78 -10.21 -35.18 -44.84
CA SER A 78 -10.23 -34.05 -43.92
C SER A 78 -9.38 -32.92 -44.53
N ILE A 79 -10.04 -31.84 -44.97
CA ILE A 79 -9.37 -30.65 -45.49
C ILE A 79 -8.61 -30.05 -44.31
N ARG A 80 -7.30 -30.32 -44.26
CA ARG A 80 -6.43 -29.81 -43.21
C ARG A 80 -5.95 -28.42 -43.60
N LEU A 81 -6.48 -27.41 -42.92
CA LEU A 81 -5.99 -26.04 -43.04
C LEU A 81 -4.50 -25.97 -42.63
N PRO A 82 -3.70 -25.10 -43.28
CA PRO A 82 -2.33 -24.80 -42.84
C PRO A 82 -2.27 -24.28 -41.39
N ASN A 83 -1.17 -24.57 -40.69
CA ASN A 83 -0.99 -24.22 -39.27
C ASN A 83 -1.00 -22.70 -39.04
N GLU A 84 -0.52 -21.93 -40.00
CA GLU A 84 -0.42 -20.48 -39.97
C GLU A 84 -1.81 -19.83 -39.86
N LEU A 85 -2.81 -20.39 -40.55
CA LEU A 85 -4.18 -19.89 -40.49
C LEU A 85 -4.80 -20.12 -39.10
N TYR A 86 -4.49 -21.24 -38.46
CA TYR A 86 -4.90 -21.50 -37.08
C TYR A 86 -4.25 -20.52 -36.11
N LEU A 87 -2.94 -20.26 -36.25
CA LEU A 87 -2.24 -19.32 -35.37
C LEU A 87 -2.83 -17.91 -35.46
N LEU A 88 -3.16 -17.43 -36.66
CA LEU A 88 -3.83 -16.13 -36.85
C LEU A 88 -5.19 -16.07 -36.13
N PHE A 89 -5.97 -17.15 -36.19
CA PHE A 89 -7.25 -17.23 -35.48
C PHE A 89 -7.07 -17.27 -33.95
N LEU A 90 -6.15 -18.12 -33.47
CA LEU A 90 -5.83 -18.26 -32.05
C LEU A 90 -5.29 -16.95 -31.46
N GLU A 91 -4.55 -16.16 -32.23
CA GLU A 91 -4.06 -14.84 -31.82
C GLU A 91 -5.17 -13.80 -31.62
N MET A 92 -6.41 -14.06 -32.05
CA MET A 92 -7.55 -13.20 -31.73
C MET A 92 -8.36 -13.66 -30.51
N LEU A 93 -8.14 -14.88 -30.02
CA LEU A 93 -8.91 -15.44 -28.91
C LEU A 93 -8.48 -14.90 -27.56
N SER A 94 -9.38 -14.92 -26.57
CA SER A 94 -9.04 -14.62 -25.18
C SER A 94 -8.17 -15.72 -24.56
N ILE A 95 -7.47 -15.44 -23.46
CA ILE A 95 -6.68 -16.47 -22.75
C ILE A 95 -7.58 -17.63 -22.29
N GLN A 96 -8.80 -17.33 -21.85
CA GLN A 96 -9.75 -18.35 -21.40
C GLN A 96 -10.15 -19.29 -22.54
N ASP A 97 -10.46 -18.74 -23.71
CA ASP A 97 -10.82 -19.54 -24.88
C ASP A 97 -9.64 -20.36 -25.38
N LEU A 98 -8.43 -19.79 -25.38
CA LEU A 98 -7.20 -20.52 -25.69
C LEU A 98 -7.04 -21.74 -24.78
N LEU A 99 -7.24 -21.58 -23.47
CA LEU A 99 -7.16 -22.70 -22.53
C LEU A 99 -8.21 -23.78 -22.81
N SER A 100 -9.42 -23.41 -23.24
CA SER A 100 -10.44 -24.37 -23.66
C SER A 100 -10.05 -25.10 -24.96
N VAL A 101 -9.56 -24.37 -25.96
CA VAL A 101 -9.10 -24.96 -27.25
C VAL A 101 -7.90 -25.88 -27.03
N ARG A 102 -7.01 -25.55 -26.08
CA ARG A 102 -5.85 -26.36 -25.69
C ARG A 102 -6.23 -27.80 -25.34
N LEU A 103 -7.42 -28.01 -24.77
CA LEU A 103 -7.89 -29.31 -24.30
C LEU A 103 -8.57 -30.15 -25.40
N SER A 104 -8.79 -29.59 -26.60
CA SER A 104 -9.57 -30.25 -27.64
C SER A 104 -8.82 -31.40 -28.33
N ASN A 105 -7.58 -31.18 -28.77
CA ASN A 105 -6.74 -32.20 -29.39
C ASN A 105 -5.25 -31.84 -29.29
N ARG A 106 -4.36 -32.82 -29.55
CA ARG A 106 -2.90 -32.66 -29.42
C ARG A 106 -2.31 -31.60 -30.37
N MET A 107 -2.84 -31.47 -31.58
CA MET A 107 -2.37 -30.49 -32.57
C MET A 107 -2.70 -29.06 -32.11
N MET A 108 -3.94 -28.83 -31.67
CA MET A 108 -4.41 -27.56 -31.13
C MET A 108 -3.69 -27.22 -29.84
N LYS A 109 -3.40 -28.21 -28.97
CA LYS A 109 -2.54 -28.00 -27.80
C LYS A 109 -1.20 -27.36 -28.21
N GLN A 110 -0.49 -27.93 -29.18
CA GLN A 110 0.81 -27.41 -29.64
C GLN A 110 0.71 -25.99 -30.20
N LEU A 111 -0.30 -25.72 -31.04
CA LEU A 111 -0.49 -24.38 -31.63
C LEU A 111 -0.88 -23.34 -30.57
N VAL A 112 -1.77 -23.70 -29.64
CA VAL A 112 -2.17 -22.83 -28.53
C VAL A 112 -0.99 -22.59 -27.58
N ASP A 113 -0.18 -23.60 -27.30
CA ASP A 113 1.00 -23.49 -26.44
C ASP A 113 1.98 -22.44 -26.98
N VAL A 114 2.23 -22.40 -28.30
CA VAL A 114 3.05 -21.35 -28.94
C VAL A 114 2.45 -19.94 -28.73
N VAL A 115 1.13 -19.79 -28.94
CA VAL A 115 0.46 -18.49 -28.77
C VAL A 115 0.45 -18.04 -27.29
N LEU A 116 0.21 -18.97 -26.37
CA LEU A 116 0.24 -18.71 -24.93
C LEU A 116 1.66 -18.39 -24.45
N GLU A 117 2.67 -19.11 -24.91
CA GLU A 117 4.08 -18.85 -24.60
C GLU A 117 4.48 -17.44 -25.00
N HIS A 118 4.15 -17.01 -26.23
CA HIS A 118 4.43 -15.65 -26.70
C HIS A 118 3.71 -14.57 -25.87
N ARG A 119 2.40 -14.74 -25.65
CA ARG A 119 1.58 -13.75 -24.92
C ARG A 119 2.00 -13.63 -23.46
N ILE A 120 2.20 -14.76 -22.79
CA ILE A 120 2.58 -14.80 -21.38
C ILE A 120 4.04 -14.40 -21.23
N GLY A 121 4.92 -14.77 -22.16
CA GLY A 121 6.29 -14.28 -22.23
C GLY A 121 6.35 -12.76 -22.27
N ARG A 122 5.55 -12.13 -23.15
CA ARG A 122 5.43 -10.66 -23.19
C ARG A 122 4.92 -10.09 -21.86
N ALA A 123 3.89 -10.70 -21.27
CA ALA A 123 3.36 -10.28 -19.98
C ALA A 123 4.40 -10.41 -18.85
N VAL A 124 5.21 -11.47 -18.84
CA VAL A 124 6.31 -11.66 -17.88
C VAL A 124 7.34 -10.55 -18.00
N VAL A 125 7.72 -10.14 -19.21
CA VAL A 125 8.64 -9.01 -19.42
C VAL A 125 8.06 -7.71 -18.87
N GLU A 126 6.79 -7.41 -19.17
CA GLU A 126 6.10 -6.23 -18.67
C GLU A 126 5.99 -6.22 -17.14
N LEU A 127 5.61 -7.36 -16.54
CA LEU A 127 5.53 -7.52 -15.09
C LEU A 127 6.88 -7.41 -14.41
N THR A 128 7.95 -7.90 -15.04
CA THR A 128 9.32 -7.76 -14.53
C THR A 128 9.71 -6.29 -14.47
N LYS A 129 9.43 -5.53 -15.53
CA LYS A 129 9.63 -4.07 -15.53
C LYS A 129 8.80 -3.39 -14.44
N ARG A 130 7.50 -3.72 -14.35
CA ARG A 130 6.60 -3.16 -13.33
C ARG A 130 7.05 -3.49 -11.90
N ARG A 131 7.61 -4.68 -11.67
CA ARG A 131 8.20 -5.08 -10.39
C ARG A 131 9.39 -4.18 -10.06
N ALA A 132 10.33 -4.01 -10.99
CA ALA A 132 11.49 -3.14 -10.80
C ALA A 132 11.07 -1.69 -10.49
N ASP A 133 10.08 -1.16 -11.21
CA ASP A 133 9.53 0.18 -10.96
C ASP A 133 8.88 0.28 -9.56
N ALA A 134 8.15 -0.74 -9.13
CA ALA A 134 7.52 -0.78 -7.81
C ALA A 134 8.57 -0.90 -6.68
N GLU A 135 9.61 -1.71 -6.87
CA GLU A 135 10.74 -1.84 -5.95
C GLU A 135 11.52 -0.54 -5.82
N ALA A 136 11.80 0.14 -6.94
CA ALA A 136 12.45 1.45 -6.95
C ALA A 136 11.64 2.48 -6.15
N LYS A 137 10.32 2.55 -6.36
CA LYS A 137 9.41 3.43 -5.62
C LYS A 137 9.36 3.09 -4.13
N HIS A 138 9.35 1.81 -3.78
CA HIS A 138 9.40 1.37 -2.39
C HIS A 138 10.72 1.79 -1.73
N ALA A 139 11.86 1.52 -2.37
CA ALA A 139 13.18 1.88 -1.86
C ALA A 139 13.36 3.41 -1.71
N GLU A 140 12.84 4.19 -2.65
CA GLU A 140 12.83 5.65 -2.57
C GLU A 140 11.98 6.14 -1.39
N THR A 141 10.75 5.61 -1.26
CA THR A 141 9.85 5.96 -0.14
C THR A 141 10.48 5.58 1.20
N GLU A 142 11.07 4.39 1.29
CA GLU A 142 11.75 3.95 2.49
C GLU A 142 12.94 4.85 2.83
N ARG A 143 13.82 5.15 1.86
CA ARG A 143 14.95 6.06 2.06
C ARG A 143 14.51 7.43 2.54
N ALA A 144 13.44 7.97 1.96
CA ALA A 144 12.90 9.28 2.33
C ALA A 144 12.27 9.26 3.74
N LYS A 145 11.57 8.20 4.12
CA LYS A 145 10.76 8.15 5.36
C LYS A 145 11.49 7.57 6.57
N ARG A 146 12.48 6.71 6.36
CA ARG A 146 13.23 6.00 7.42
C ARG A 146 13.91 6.95 8.43
N PRO A 147 14.49 8.10 8.05
CA PRO A 147 15.02 9.05 9.02
C PRO A 147 13.95 9.59 9.97
N PHE A 148 12.73 9.85 9.47
CA PHE A 148 11.61 10.32 10.29
C PHE A 148 11.11 9.23 11.24
N LEU A 149 11.03 7.98 10.77
CA LEU A 149 10.66 6.86 11.64
C LEU A 149 11.67 6.66 12.77
N ARG A 150 12.97 6.78 12.48
CA ARG A 150 14.03 6.75 13.50
C ARG A 150 13.89 7.90 14.49
N HIS A 151 13.68 9.12 13.99
CA HIS A 151 13.49 10.31 14.82
C HIS A 151 12.28 10.17 15.77
N TYR A 152 11.12 9.80 15.25
CA TYR A 152 9.93 9.59 16.07
C TYR A 152 10.10 8.40 17.01
N GLY A 153 10.72 7.30 16.55
CA GLY A 153 11.02 6.15 17.40
C GLY A 153 11.92 6.52 18.59
N GLN A 154 12.98 7.30 18.37
CA GLN A 154 13.84 7.83 19.43
C GLN A 154 13.10 8.78 20.36
N PHE A 155 12.26 9.66 19.82
CA PHE A 155 11.42 10.55 20.61
C PHE A 155 10.50 9.78 21.55
N LEU A 156 9.83 8.72 21.05
CA LEU A 156 8.94 7.88 21.85
C LEU A 156 9.66 7.10 22.96
N VAL A 157 10.97 6.87 22.84
CA VAL A 157 11.79 6.30 23.94
C VAL A 157 12.01 7.30 25.07
N SER A 158 12.12 8.59 24.74
CA SER A 158 12.37 9.65 25.73
C SER A 158 11.13 10.03 26.55
N VAL A 159 9.96 9.51 26.18
CA VAL A 159 8.70 9.78 26.89
C VAL A 159 8.76 9.16 28.27
N SER A 160 8.83 10.02 29.29
CA SER A 160 8.95 9.56 30.68
C SER A 160 7.57 9.35 31.32
N ALA A 161 7.48 8.34 32.20
CA ALA A 161 6.29 8.10 33.00
C ALA A 161 5.91 9.30 33.91
N ALA A 162 6.85 10.22 34.16
CA ALA A 162 6.63 11.43 34.95
C ALA A 162 5.64 12.39 34.27
N GLU A 163 5.70 12.53 32.94
CA GLU A 163 4.78 13.40 32.18
C GLU A 163 3.34 12.91 32.25
N LEU A 164 3.17 11.58 32.30
CA LEU A 164 1.87 10.95 32.49
C LEU A 164 1.37 11.07 33.93
N ALA A 165 2.27 10.95 34.92
CA ALA A 165 1.91 11.14 36.32
C ALA A 165 1.37 12.56 36.58
N GLU A 166 1.97 13.58 35.94
CA GLU A 166 1.49 14.96 36.00
C GLU A 166 0.10 15.08 35.36
N ALA A 167 -0.10 14.55 34.14
CA ALA A 167 -1.38 14.60 33.44
C ALA A 167 -2.52 13.86 34.17
N THR A 168 -2.21 12.80 34.92
CA THR A 168 -3.21 12.03 35.67
C THR A 168 -3.52 12.62 37.05
N SER A 169 -2.68 13.55 37.53
CA SER A 169 -2.84 14.16 38.85
C SER A 169 -4.00 15.18 38.93
N TYR A 170 -4.47 15.71 37.80
CA TYR A 170 -5.57 16.70 37.79
C TYR A 170 -6.85 16.16 38.48
N LYS A 171 -7.41 16.99 39.36
CA LYS A 171 -8.70 16.71 40.04
C LYS A 171 -9.89 16.97 39.10
N ILE A 172 -9.84 18.06 38.35
CA ILE A 172 -10.82 18.44 37.34
C ILE A 172 -10.03 18.67 36.05
N PRO A 173 -10.26 17.89 34.98
CA PRO A 173 -9.55 18.07 33.73
C PRO A 173 -10.07 19.32 33.01
N PRO A 174 -9.19 20.14 32.41
CA PRO A 174 -9.61 21.15 31.46
C PRO A 174 -10.47 20.54 30.35
N PRO A 175 -11.48 21.25 29.83
CA PRO A 175 -12.39 20.72 28.79
C PRO A 175 -11.65 20.21 27.55
N GLU A 176 -10.52 20.83 27.20
CA GLU A 176 -9.66 20.44 26.09
C GLU A 176 -8.98 19.08 26.34
N VAL A 177 -8.67 18.76 27.60
CA VAL A 177 -8.09 17.48 28.01
C VAL A 177 -9.14 16.35 27.92
N GLN A 178 -10.42 16.69 28.04
CA GLN A 178 -11.51 15.71 27.90
C GLN A 178 -11.65 15.20 26.46
N THR A 179 -11.30 16.00 25.44
CA THR A 179 -11.39 15.53 24.04
C THR A 179 -10.38 14.39 23.73
N TYR A 180 -9.29 14.27 24.49
CA TYR A 180 -8.31 13.17 24.36
C TYR A 180 -8.87 11.80 24.81
N GLN A 181 -10.03 11.78 25.42
CA GLN A 181 -10.69 10.58 25.91
C GLN A 181 -11.14 9.62 24.81
N SER A 182 -11.46 10.16 23.63
CA SER A 182 -11.75 9.33 22.45
C SER A 182 -10.51 8.63 21.86
N LEU A 183 -9.30 8.97 22.33
CA LEU A 183 -8.04 8.45 21.80
C LEU A 183 -7.47 7.27 22.61
N SER A 184 -8.02 7.02 23.80
CA SER A 184 -7.39 6.21 24.84
C SER A 184 -8.03 4.84 25.03
N VAL A 185 -8.23 4.07 23.95
CA VAL A 185 -8.28 2.59 24.01
C VAL A 185 -7.85 1.99 22.67
N PRO A 186 -6.56 1.65 22.46
CA PRO A 186 -6.22 0.60 21.51
C PRO A 186 -6.48 -0.73 22.20
N ASN A 187 -7.70 -1.24 22.02
CA ASN A 187 -8.12 -2.60 22.36
C ASN A 187 -7.75 -3.08 23.78
N SER A 188 -8.75 -3.18 24.66
CA SER A 188 -8.75 -4.29 25.62
C SER A 188 -8.34 -5.55 24.86
N PRO A 189 -7.43 -6.40 25.37
CA PRO A 189 -7.14 -7.67 24.73
C PRO A 189 -8.50 -8.34 24.50
N VAL A 190 -8.82 -8.56 23.23
CA VAL A 190 -9.93 -9.43 22.86
C VAL A 190 -9.54 -10.76 23.47
N ASN A 191 -10.17 -11.13 24.59
CA ASN A 191 -10.05 -12.46 25.15
C ASN A 191 -10.48 -13.44 24.06
N THR A 192 -9.53 -13.99 23.33
CA THR A 192 -9.71 -15.04 22.32
C THR A 192 -9.93 -16.40 22.98
N ALA A 193 -10.84 -16.45 23.96
CA ALA A 193 -11.24 -17.66 24.66
C ALA A 193 -12.77 -17.73 24.68
N ASP A 194 -13.36 -17.88 23.49
CA ASP A 194 -14.52 -18.75 23.22
C ASP A 194 -14.98 -18.53 21.78
N VAL A 195 -14.54 -19.40 20.88
CA VAL A 195 -15.13 -19.55 19.55
C VAL A 195 -15.42 -21.04 19.36
N SER A 196 -16.64 -21.41 19.68
CA SER A 196 -17.32 -22.54 19.05
C SER A 196 -18.54 -22.00 18.31
N HIS A 197 -18.66 -22.45 17.05
CA HIS A 197 -19.75 -22.31 16.08
C HIS A 197 -19.61 -21.26 14.95
N PRO A 198 -19.58 -21.72 13.68
CA PRO A 198 -19.78 -20.88 12.50
C PRO A 198 -21.27 -20.90 12.11
N SER A 199 -21.81 -19.77 11.64
CA SER A 199 -22.74 -19.66 10.49
C SER A 199 -23.49 -18.31 10.52
N THR A 200 -23.10 -17.38 9.64
CA THR A 200 -23.96 -16.59 8.73
C THR A 200 -23.24 -15.32 8.26
N PRO A 201 -23.23 -15.00 6.95
CA PRO A 201 -22.64 -13.77 6.43
C PRO A 201 -23.61 -12.60 6.65
N THR A 202 -23.51 -11.95 7.81
CA THR A 202 -24.25 -10.69 8.06
C THR A 202 -23.53 -9.53 7.39
N THR A 203 -24.24 -8.87 6.49
CA THR A 203 -23.92 -7.63 5.81
C THR A 203 -23.40 -6.59 6.81
N ARG A 204 -22.14 -6.19 6.64
CA ARG A 204 -21.40 -5.32 7.56
C ARG A 204 -21.85 -3.87 7.37
N SER A 205 -22.94 -3.50 8.03
CA SER A 205 -23.37 -2.11 8.17
C SER A 205 -22.26 -1.31 8.86
N THR A 206 -21.83 -0.23 8.22
CA THR A 206 -20.85 0.72 8.73
C THR A 206 -21.52 1.60 9.78
N GLU A 207 -21.77 1.03 10.96
CA GLU A 207 -22.15 1.82 12.12
C GLU A 207 -20.87 2.41 12.72
N GLU A 208 -20.54 3.64 12.31
CA GLU A 208 -19.83 4.58 13.19
C GLU A 208 -20.76 4.86 14.38
N SER A 209 -20.91 3.88 15.28
CA SER A 209 -21.63 4.08 16.53
C SER A 209 -20.97 5.27 17.23
N GLN A 210 -21.76 6.31 17.46
CA GLN A 210 -21.37 7.49 18.21
C GLN A 210 -20.86 7.03 19.57
N GLN A 211 -19.55 6.83 19.69
CA GLN A 211 -18.94 6.47 20.96
C GLN A 211 -19.15 7.66 21.89
N GLN A 212 -20.04 7.49 22.87
CA GLN A 212 -20.22 8.49 23.91
C GLN A 212 -18.86 8.74 24.58
N PRO A 213 -18.53 10.01 24.86
CA PRO A 213 -17.32 10.33 25.60
C PRO A 213 -17.35 9.58 26.93
N MET A 214 -16.24 8.91 27.28
CA MET A 214 -16.12 8.24 28.58
C MET A 214 -16.26 9.28 29.70
N SER A 215 -16.45 8.88 30.96
CA SER A 215 -16.31 9.85 32.06
C SER A 215 -14.84 9.99 32.45
N TRP A 216 -14.41 11.19 32.87
CA TRP A 216 -13.02 11.44 33.29
C TRP A 216 -12.55 10.45 34.36
N ASN A 217 -13.44 10.05 35.27
CA ASN A 217 -13.13 9.06 36.31
C ASN A 217 -12.74 7.69 35.73
N VAL A 218 -13.39 7.26 34.64
CA VAL A 218 -13.03 6.02 33.94
C VAL A 218 -11.70 6.19 33.24
N LEU A 219 -11.49 7.30 32.53
CA LEU A 219 -10.22 7.59 31.85
C LEU A 219 -9.05 7.60 32.85
N LYS A 220 -9.20 8.31 33.98
CA LYS A 220 -8.20 8.35 35.04
C LYS A 220 -7.87 6.95 35.57
N LYS A 221 -8.89 6.12 35.82
CA LYS A 221 -8.68 4.72 36.19
C LYS A 221 -7.86 3.98 35.14
N VAL A 222 -8.18 4.12 33.84
CA VAL A 222 -7.42 3.49 32.75
C VAL A 222 -5.97 3.98 32.73
N LEU A 223 -5.73 5.29 32.75
CA LEU A 223 -4.38 5.88 32.71
C LEU A 223 -3.52 5.49 33.93
N THR A 224 -4.15 5.21 35.08
CA THR A 224 -3.43 4.76 36.29
C THR A 224 -3.11 3.27 36.33
N ARG A 225 -3.74 2.45 35.46
CA ARG A 225 -3.49 0.99 35.42
C ARG A 225 -2.04 0.71 35.04
N TYR A 226 -1.48 -0.32 35.66
CA TYR A 226 -0.14 -0.80 35.37
C TYR A 226 0.02 -1.17 33.89
N GLU A 227 -0.97 -1.84 33.29
CA GLU A 227 -0.98 -2.20 31.86
C GLU A 227 -0.81 -0.99 30.94
N PHE A 228 -1.47 0.13 31.25
CA PHE A 228 -1.33 1.35 30.45
C PHE A 228 0.07 1.94 30.58
N LYS A 229 0.63 1.96 31.80
CA LYS A 229 2.00 2.42 32.04
C LYS A 229 3.01 1.53 31.31
N LEU A 230 2.84 0.21 31.38
CA LEU A 230 3.68 -0.75 30.68
C LEU A 230 3.57 -0.59 29.17
N TRP A 231 2.36 -0.39 28.64
CA TRP A 231 2.14 -0.07 27.23
C TRP A 231 2.84 1.22 26.82
N LEU A 232 2.73 2.28 27.63
CA LEU A 232 3.38 3.57 27.37
C LEU A 232 4.91 3.47 27.41
N MET A 233 5.48 2.72 28.36
CA MET A 233 6.92 2.47 28.41
C MET A 233 7.41 1.64 27.22
N ASN A 234 6.56 0.77 26.69
CA ASN A 234 6.83 -0.03 25.50
C ASN A 234 6.33 0.63 24.20
N LEU A 235 6.01 1.92 24.21
CA LEU A 235 5.40 2.59 23.06
C LEU A 235 6.28 2.53 21.81
N ARG A 236 7.62 2.51 21.95
CA ARG A 236 8.57 2.34 20.84
C ARG A 236 8.24 1.10 19.99
N THR A 237 7.93 -0.02 20.63
CA THR A 237 7.62 -1.29 19.95
C THR A 237 6.13 -1.42 19.68
N GLY A 238 5.29 -0.93 20.60
CA GLY A 238 3.83 -0.97 20.51
C GLY A 238 3.24 -0.15 19.36
N VAL A 239 3.90 0.93 18.95
CA VAL A 239 3.37 1.88 17.96
C VAL A 239 3.14 1.25 16.58
N GLU A 240 3.93 0.22 16.20
CA GLU A 240 3.79 -0.46 14.91
C GLU A 240 2.52 -1.32 14.79
N TYR A 241 1.94 -1.69 15.93
CA TYR A 241 0.76 -2.56 16.04
C TYR A 241 -0.55 -1.77 16.11
N ILE A 242 -0.49 -0.44 16.16
CA ILE A 242 -1.69 0.40 16.20
C ILE A 242 -2.40 0.34 14.84
N PRO A 243 -3.68 -0.08 14.77
CA PRO A 243 -4.41 -0.11 13.51
C PRO A 243 -4.55 1.28 12.90
N ILE A 244 -4.31 1.40 11.59
CA ILE A 244 -4.42 2.68 10.86
C ILE A 244 -5.81 3.31 10.98
N ALA A 245 -6.87 2.51 11.14
CA ALA A 245 -8.22 2.99 11.36
C ALA A 245 -8.33 3.85 12.64
N HIS A 246 -7.67 3.43 13.72
CA HIS A 246 -7.66 4.18 14.97
C HIS A 246 -6.87 5.49 14.81
N VAL A 247 -5.73 5.43 14.12
CA VAL A 247 -4.90 6.61 13.79
C VAL A 247 -5.71 7.66 13.02
N ARG A 248 -6.45 7.24 11.99
CA ARG A 248 -7.32 8.14 11.20
C ARG A 248 -8.46 8.74 12.02
N LYS A 249 -9.02 7.98 12.95
CA LYS A 249 -10.05 8.49 13.87
C LYS A 249 -9.48 9.58 14.77
N VAL A 250 -8.32 9.33 15.37
CA VAL A 250 -7.60 10.31 16.22
C VAL A 250 -7.27 11.58 15.43
N GLU A 251 -6.70 11.42 14.23
CA GLU A 251 -6.36 12.52 13.34
C GLU A 251 -7.60 13.37 13.01
N ARG A 252 -8.73 12.73 12.70
CA ARG A 252 -10.00 13.42 12.43
C ARG A 252 -10.50 14.23 13.62
N ILE A 253 -10.44 13.67 14.84
CA ILE A 253 -10.87 14.37 16.06
C ILE A 253 -10.03 15.64 16.26
N ILE A 254 -8.70 15.52 16.17
CA ILE A 254 -7.78 16.65 16.34
C ILE A 254 -7.99 17.71 15.24
N MET A 255 -8.32 17.29 14.01
CA MET A 255 -8.58 18.22 12.91
C MET A 255 -9.92 18.94 13.02
N LEU A 256 -10.93 18.33 13.63
CA LEU A 256 -12.28 18.91 13.74
C LEU A 256 -12.45 19.79 14.97
N ASP A 257 -11.66 19.57 16.03
CA ASP A 257 -11.73 20.37 17.25
C ASP A 257 -10.72 21.54 17.21
N PRO A 258 -11.17 22.79 16.95
CA PRO A 258 -10.28 23.95 16.90
C PRO A 258 -9.66 24.32 18.25
N THR A 259 -10.16 23.76 19.36
CA THR A 259 -9.62 24.02 20.70
C THR A 259 -8.32 23.24 20.94
N ILE A 260 -8.11 22.12 20.20
CA ILE A 260 -6.93 21.28 20.30
C ILE A 260 -5.80 21.90 19.46
N THR A 261 -5.15 22.91 20.02
CA THR A 261 -3.94 23.50 19.44
C THR A 261 -2.78 23.39 20.42
N TYR A 262 -1.55 23.36 19.88
CA TYR A 262 -0.34 23.34 20.70
C TYR A 262 -0.27 24.52 21.67
N GLU A 263 -0.63 25.72 21.20
CA GLU A 263 -0.58 26.92 22.00
C GLU A 263 -1.64 26.91 23.11
N ASN A 264 -2.89 26.56 22.79
CA ASN A 264 -3.95 26.48 23.80
C ASN A 264 -3.62 25.42 24.86
N MET A 265 -3.21 24.22 24.44
CA MET A 265 -2.83 23.15 25.37
C MET A 265 -1.64 23.55 26.24
N ARG A 266 -0.67 24.30 25.71
CA ARG A 266 0.47 24.80 26.48
C ARG A 266 0.06 25.77 27.57
N GLN A 267 -0.89 26.66 27.28
CA GLN A 267 -1.42 27.62 28.25
C GLN A 267 -2.26 26.94 29.34
N VAL A 268 -3.05 25.94 28.95
CA VAL A 268 -3.96 25.23 29.84
C VAL A 268 -3.25 24.20 30.72
N SER A 269 -2.34 23.40 30.14
CA SER A 269 -1.65 22.31 30.84
C SER A 269 -0.37 21.91 30.12
N MET A 270 0.79 22.15 30.75
CA MET A 270 2.08 21.68 30.21
C MET A 270 2.13 20.17 30.03
N ALA A 271 1.51 19.39 30.93
CA ALA A 271 1.40 17.95 30.78
C ALA A 271 0.53 17.55 29.57
N GLY A 272 -0.61 18.22 29.38
CA GLY A 272 -1.48 18.02 28.21
C GLY A 272 -0.80 18.39 26.88
N TYR A 273 -0.03 19.48 26.87
CA TYR A 273 0.80 19.88 25.72
C TYR A 273 1.83 18.81 25.35
N ARG A 274 2.55 18.25 26.34
CA ARG A 274 3.51 17.16 26.12
C ARG A 274 2.82 15.90 25.58
N LEU A 275 1.66 15.53 26.13
CA LEU A 275 0.85 14.41 25.61
C LEU A 275 0.41 14.66 24.17
N LEU A 276 0.01 15.88 23.82
CA LEU A 276 -0.35 16.22 22.44
C LEU A 276 0.85 16.05 21.48
N ILE A 277 2.07 16.42 21.90
CA ILE A 277 3.29 16.16 21.12
C ILE A 277 3.50 14.65 20.92
N ILE A 278 3.32 13.85 21.98
CA ILE A 278 3.44 12.39 21.90
C ILE A 278 2.43 11.80 20.92
N VAL A 279 1.16 12.20 21.03
CA VAL A 279 0.10 11.78 20.09
C VAL A 279 0.46 12.18 18.66
N ALA A 280 0.95 13.40 18.45
CA ALA A 280 1.38 13.84 17.12
C ALA A 280 2.55 13.00 16.58
N ALA A 281 3.53 12.65 17.41
CA ALA A 281 4.64 11.79 17.03
C ALA A 281 4.16 10.38 16.64
N ILE A 282 3.21 9.80 17.40
CA ILE A 282 2.58 8.51 17.07
C ILE A 282 1.86 8.61 15.71
N LEU A 283 1.04 9.64 15.49
CA LEU A 283 0.31 9.83 14.23
C LEU A 283 1.26 9.91 13.04
N GLN A 284 2.34 10.69 13.16
CA GLN A 284 3.33 10.84 12.10
C GLN A 284 4.11 9.54 11.87
N TYR A 285 4.47 8.82 12.93
CA TYR A 285 5.10 7.51 12.83
C TYR A 285 4.19 6.51 12.09
N CYS A 286 2.94 6.36 12.53
CA CYS A 286 1.99 5.43 11.93
C CYS A 286 1.69 5.79 10.47
N SER A 287 1.52 7.08 10.14
CA SER A 287 1.29 7.50 8.75
C SER A 287 2.48 7.16 7.84
N ASN A 288 3.71 7.47 8.27
CA ASN A 288 4.89 7.20 7.48
C ASN A 288 5.17 5.69 7.33
N SER A 289 4.96 4.91 8.39
CA SER A 289 5.14 3.46 8.33
C SER A 289 4.08 2.78 7.46
N GLU A 290 2.83 3.27 7.48
CA GLU A 290 1.77 2.75 6.61
C GLU A 290 2.05 3.03 5.13
N GLU A 291 2.57 4.21 4.79
CA GLU A 291 2.99 4.51 3.39
C GLU A 291 4.02 3.49 2.88
N ILE A 292 5.03 3.16 3.69
CA ILE A 292 6.04 2.13 3.35
C ILE A 292 5.36 0.76 3.23
N LYS A 293 4.49 0.38 4.18
CA LYS A 293 3.76 -0.91 4.15
C LYS A 293 2.87 -1.05 2.91
N VAL A 294 2.20 0.03 2.46
CA VAL A 294 1.41 0.04 1.22
C VAL A 294 2.28 -0.25 0.02
N LYS A 295 3.45 0.41 -0.09
CA LYS A 295 4.40 0.16 -1.20
C LYS A 295 5.00 -1.23 -1.17
N ARG A 296 5.31 -1.77 0.00
CA ARG A 296 5.75 -3.16 0.16
C ARG A 296 4.68 -4.15 -0.31
N ARG A 297 3.40 -3.91 0.03
CA ARG A 297 2.28 -4.74 -0.45
C ARG A 297 2.10 -4.67 -1.97
N GLU A 298 2.33 -3.50 -2.57
CA GLU A 298 2.32 -3.32 -4.03
C GLU A 298 3.38 -4.21 -4.71
N VAL A 299 4.62 -4.18 -4.21
CA VAL A 299 5.70 -5.07 -4.70
C VAL A 299 5.32 -6.54 -4.56
N ALA A 300 4.89 -6.96 -3.37
CA ALA A 300 4.50 -8.35 -3.11
C ALA A 300 3.33 -8.82 -4.00
N SER A 301 2.39 -7.92 -4.33
CA SER A 301 1.30 -8.22 -5.25
C SER A 301 1.79 -8.50 -6.66
N VAL A 302 2.68 -7.66 -7.18
CA VAL A 302 3.26 -7.84 -8.53
C VAL A 302 4.11 -9.10 -8.59
N ASP A 303 4.91 -9.35 -7.55
CA ASP A 303 5.79 -10.52 -7.47
C ASP A 303 5.02 -11.85 -7.44
N ARG A 304 3.90 -11.93 -6.69
CA ARG A 304 2.99 -13.09 -6.72
C ARG A 304 2.43 -13.36 -8.11
N TYR A 305 2.06 -12.31 -8.84
CA TYR A 305 1.51 -12.45 -10.19
C TYR A 305 2.60 -12.88 -11.18
N LEU A 306 3.78 -12.27 -11.11
CA LEU A 306 4.95 -12.65 -11.90
C LEU A 306 5.34 -14.13 -11.68
N THR A 307 5.38 -14.58 -10.42
CA THR A 307 5.68 -15.97 -10.07
C THR A 307 4.68 -16.94 -10.70
N ARG A 308 3.37 -16.65 -10.63
CA ARG A 308 2.33 -17.48 -11.27
C ARG A 308 2.51 -17.55 -12.78
N CYS A 309 2.80 -16.42 -13.44
CA CYS A 309 3.05 -16.40 -14.88
C CYS A 309 4.29 -17.22 -15.27
N LYS A 310 5.39 -17.11 -14.50
CA LYS A 310 6.61 -17.89 -14.74
C LYS A 310 6.40 -19.39 -14.55
N LEU A 311 5.69 -19.80 -13.50
CA LEU A 311 5.35 -21.21 -13.27
C LEU A 311 4.47 -21.77 -14.40
N PHE A 312 3.48 -21.00 -14.83
CA PHE A 312 2.62 -21.39 -15.94
C PHE A 312 3.41 -21.50 -17.25
N LEU A 313 4.29 -20.54 -17.54
CA LEU A 313 5.16 -20.57 -18.72
C LEU A 313 6.07 -21.80 -18.71
N GLY A 314 6.71 -22.09 -17.57
CA GLY A 314 7.53 -23.29 -17.40
C GLY A 314 6.74 -24.59 -17.62
N SER A 315 5.46 -24.63 -17.21
CA SER A 315 4.60 -25.80 -17.45
C SER A 315 4.25 -26.00 -18.93
N ILE A 316 4.25 -24.94 -19.74
CA ILE A 316 4.02 -25.04 -21.19
C ILE A 316 5.30 -25.48 -21.90
N SER A 317 6.46 -24.89 -21.56
CA SER A 317 7.72 -25.16 -22.25
C SER A 317 8.25 -26.59 -22.00
N CYS A 318 7.92 -27.22 -20.86
CA CYS A 318 8.35 -28.59 -20.55
C CYS A 318 7.63 -29.68 -21.38
N ASP A 319 6.42 -29.42 -21.89
CA ASP A 319 5.62 -30.42 -22.60
C ASP A 319 6.08 -30.65 -24.06
N GLY A 320 6.89 -29.75 -24.62
CA GLY A 320 7.35 -29.80 -26.01
C GLY A 320 8.61 -30.65 -26.24
N LEU A 321 9.42 -30.84 -25.20
CA LEU A 321 10.68 -31.59 -25.26
C LEU A 321 10.49 -32.98 -24.64
N GLY A 322 9.79 -33.85 -25.37
CA GLY A 322 9.84 -35.28 -25.08
C GLY A 322 11.28 -35.77 -25.12
N THR A 323 11.79 -36.21 -23.97
CA THR A 323 12.95 -37.10 -23.83
C THR A 323 14.27 -36.63 -24.44
N SER A 324 15.07 -35.87 -23.69
CA SER A 324 16.49 -36.20 -23.44
C SER A 324 17.11 -35.23 -22.43
N ASN A 325 17.40 -35.76 -21.24
CA ASN A 325 18.44 -35.32 -20.30
C ASN A 325 18.78 -33.82 -20.24
N LEU A 326 18.23 -33.13 -19.24
CA LEU A 326 18.96 -32.09 -18.51
C LEU A 326 18.24 -31.77 -17.18
N MET A 327 18.17 -32.79 -16.32
CA MET A 327 18.25 -32.54 -14.88
C MET A 327 19.69 -32.13 -14.56
N ALA A 328 20.04 -30.87 -14.82
CA ALA A 328 21.22 -30.28 -14.22
C ALA A 328 21.09 -28.75 -14.23
N SER A 329 21.12 -28.19 -13.03
CA SER A 329 21.76 -26.90 -12.79
C SER A 329 20.98 -25.67 -13.26
N SER A 330 19.80 -25.48 -12.69
CA SER A 330 19.45 -24.14 -12.20
C SER A 330 18.90 -24.31 -10.80
N SER A 331 19.81 -24.72 -9.91
CA SER A 331 19.89 -24.09 -8.60
C SER A 331 19.96 -22.60 -8.88
N LEU A 332 18.79 -21.98 -8.98
CA LEU A 332 18.64 -20.61 -8.56
C LEU A 332 19.16 -20.64 -7.14
N ASP A 333 20.42 -20.23 -6.99
CA ASP A 333 20.90 -19.56 -5.80
C ASP A 333 19.92 -18.42 -5.59
N PHE A 334 18.81 -18.77 -4.95
CA PHE A 334 18.12 -17.91 -4.03
C PHE A 334 19.18 -17.70 -2.96
N GLU A 335 20.15 -16.81 -3.25
CA GLU A 335 20.76 -15.99 -2.23
C GLU A 335 19.57 -15.38 -1.52
N GLN A 336 19.18 -16.09 -0.47
CA GLN A 336 18.38 -15.61 0.62
C GLN A 336 19.25 -14.53 1.22
N ASP A 337 19.28 -13.40 0.52
CA ASP A 337 19.96 -12.19 0.92
C ASP A 337 19.33 -11.89 2.26
N ASP A 338 20.14 -12.18 3.26
CA ASP A 338 19.84 -12.15 4.67
C ASP A 338 19.53 -10.69 4.97
N MET A 339 18.30 -10.27 4.66
CA MET A 339 17.63 -9.14 5.26
C MET A 339 17.33 -9.51 6.72
N SER A 340 18.39 -9.86 7.46
CA SER A 340 18.66 -9.35 8.77
C SER A 340 18.54 -7.82 8.69
N ILE A 341 17.29 -7.35 8.70
CA ILE A 341 16.94 -6.02 9.15
C ILE A 341 17.38 -6.02 10.61
N GLY A 342 18.64 -5.64 10.83
CA GLY A 342 19.17 -5.30 12.13
C GLY A 342 18.30 -4.18 12.69
N PHE A 343 17.30 -4.55 13.46
CA PHE A 343 16.71 -3.68 14.46
C PHE A 343 17.72 -3.60 15.61
N SER A 344 18.67 -2.68 15.48
CA SER A 344 19.41 -2.11 16.62
C SER A 344 18.75 -0.78 16.98
#